data_AF-A0A9E0MUN6-F1
#
_entry.id   AF-A0A9E0MUN6-F1
#
_cell.length_a   1.000
_cell.length_b   1.000
_cell.length_c   1.000
_cell.angle_alpha   90.00
_cell.angle_beta   90.00
_cell.angle_gamma   90.00
#
_symmetry.space_group_name_H-M   'P 1'
#
loop_
_entity.id
_entity.type
_entity.pdbx_description
1 polymer ?
#
loop_
_entity_poly.entity_id
_entity_poly.type
_entity_poly.pdbx_seq_one_letter_code
_entity_poly.pdbx_strand_id
1 'polypeptide(L)'
;MSERTIHPDPYPKAYFYRRIVQAKLFIDAHFAEPLDVDAISGEAAYSKFHFIREFQAIYGRTPREHLSHCRMERAKELMAQGEQALDACIAVGYNSLSSFSRAFKKNTGSTPASFREAALERREQGRTQPLTFVPDCFSGAHGMVPE
;
A
#
# COMPACT_ATOMS: atom_id res chain seq x y z
N MET A 1 40.42 -29.29 19.76
CA MET A 1 40.67 -29.16 18.30
C MET A 1 39.71 -30.08 17.57
N SER A 2 39.43 -29.79 16.29
CA SER A 2 38.34 -30.30 15.44
C SER A 2 37.04 -29.49 15.57
N GLU A 3 37.05 -28.27 15.03
CA GLU A 3 36.69 -27.93 13.63
C GLU A 3 35.17 -27.99 13.40
N ARG A 4 34.53 -26.85 13.69
CA ARG A 4 33.21 -26.57 13.14
C ARG A 4 33.38 -26.39 11.64
N THR A 5 33.05 -27.42 10.87
CA THR A 5 32.91 -27.32 9.42
C THR A 5 31.89 -26.23 9.12
N ILE A 6 32.38 -25.06 8.68
CA ILE A 6 31.56 -24.03 8.06
C ILE A 6 31.14 -24.63 6.72
N HIS A 7 29.95 -25.22 6.67
CA HIS A 7 29.36 -25.65 5.42
C HIS A 7 29.16 -24.39 4.57
N PRO A 8 29.75 -24.29 3.37
CA PRO A 8 29.50 -23.16 2.49
C PRO A 8 28.00 -23.14 2.20
N ASP A 9 27.37 -21.99 2.41
CA ASP A 9 25.95 -21.78 2.10
C ASP A 9 25.73 -22.17 0.63
N PRO A 10 24.98 -23.26 0.33
CA PRO A 10 24.79 -23.73 -1.03
C PRO A 10 23.89 -22.78 -1.84
N TYR A 11 23.33 -21.73 -1.22
CA TYR A 11 22.47 -20.76 -1.87
C TYR A 11 23.16 -19.38 -1.92
N PRO A 12 23.59 -18.92 -3.10
CA PRO A 12 24.08 -17.55 -3.26
C PRO A 12 23.05 -16.54 -2.76
N LYS A 13 23.46 -15.42 -2.16
CA LYS A 13 22.57 -14.32 -1.71
C LYS A 13 21.46 -13.97 -2.72
N ALA A 14 21.74 -14.10 -4.01
CA ALA A 14 20.77 -13.93 -5.09
C ALA A 14 19.49 -14.79 -4.94
N TYR A 15 19.61 -16.05 -4.48
CA TYR A 15 18.47 -16.93 -4.24
C TYR A 15 17.58 -16.40 -3.11
N PHE A 16 18.19 -15.95 -2.01
CA PHE A 16 17.48 -15.33 -0.90
C PHE A 16 16.73 -14.06 -1.35
N TYR A 17 17.41 -13.14 -2.05
CA TYR A 17 16.77 -11.94 -2.58
C TYR A 17 15.62 -12.26 -3.53
N ARG A 18 15.74 -13.30 -4.36
CA ARG A 18 14.65 -13.76 -5.22
C ARG A 18 13.41 -14.17 -4.39
N ARG A 19 13.59 -14.89 -3.28
CA ARG A 19 12.46 -15.26 -2.39
C ARG A 19 11.84 -14.03 -1.73
N ILE A 20 12.64 -13.06 -1.31
CA ILE A 20 12.12 -11.78 -0.78
C ILE A 20 11.29 -11.02 -1.82
N VAL A 21 11.75 -10.96 -3.07
CA VAL A 21 11.01 -10.35 -4.18
C VAL A 21 9.72 -11.12 -4.47
N GLN A 22 9.77 -12.46 -4.49
CA GLN A 22 8.58 -13.29 -4.68
C GLN A 22 7.53 -13.05 -3.60
N ALA A 23 7.94 -12.97 -2.33
CA ALA A 23 7.01 -12.66 -1.24
C ALA A 23 6.36 -11.27 -1.40
N LYS A 24 7.12 -10.27 -1.86
CA LYS A 24 6.60 -8.93 -2.15
C LYS A 24 5.58 -8.95 -3.29
N LEU A 25 5.90 -9.62 -4.40
CA LEU A 25 4.99 -9.78 -5.54
C LEU A 25 3.72 -10.56 -5.16
N PHE A 26 3.86 -11.57 -4.29
CA PHE A 26 2.71 -12.32 -3.78
C PHE A 26 1.78 -11.42 -2.96
N ILE A 27 2.33 -10.58 -2.06
CA ILE A 27 1.55 -9.58 -1.31
C ILE A 27 0.85 -8.62 -2.26
N ASP A 28 1.55 -8.10 -3.27
CA ASP A 28 0.99 -7.13 -4.22
C ASP A 28 -0.17 -7.71 -5.04
N ALA A 29 -0.12 -9.01 -5.37
CA ALA A 29 -1.16 -9.68 -6.14
C ALA A 29 -2.38 -10.10 -5.30
N HIS A 30 -2.18 -10.43 -4.02
CA HIS A 30 -3.20 -11.05 -3.17
C HIS A 30 -3.58 -10.20 -1.96
N PHE A 31 -3.27 -8.89 -1.96
CA PHE A 31 -3.46 -8.05 -0.76
C PHE A 31 -4.90 -8.06 -0.21
N ALA A 32 -5.90 -8.26 -1.06
CA ALA A 32 -7.32 -8.28 -0.68
C ALA A 32 -7.74 -9.59 0.01
N GLU A 33 -6.94 -10.65 -0.10
CA GLU A 33 -7.22 -11.94 0.50
C GLU A 33 -6.86 -11.94 1.99
N PRO A 34 -7.42 -12.85 2.80
CA PRO A 34 -7.01 -13.07 4.18
C PRO A 34 -5.60 -13.69 4.23
N LEU A 35 -4.58 -12.86 3.97
CA LEU A 35 -3.19 -13.26 4.02
C LEU A 35 -2.70 -13.33 5.46
N ASP A 36 -2.36 -14.54 5.91
CA ASP A 36 -1.58 -14.73 7.12
C ASP A 36 -0.09 -14.49 6.82
N VAL A 37 0.61 -13.83 7.75
CA VAL A 37 2.06 -13.61 7.64
C VAL A 37 2.81 -14.94 7.59
N ASP A 38 2.25 -15.99 8.18
CA ASP A 38 2.78 -17.35 8.08
C ASP A 38 2.71 -17.90 6.64
N ALA A 39 1.62 -17.64 5.89
CA ALA A 39 1.52 -17.97 4.48
C ALA A 39 2.54 -17.20 3.62
N ILE A 40 2.77 -15.92 3.93
CA ILE A 40 3.79 -15.09 3.28
C ILE A 40 5.21 -15.62 3.56
N SER A 41 5.44 -16.15 4.78
CA SER A 41 6.76 -16.63 5.20
C SER A 41 7.08 -18.06 4.74
N GLY A 42 6.08 -18.91 4.52
CA GLY A 42 6.26 -20.25 3.94
C GLY A 42 6.92 -20.19 2.55
N GLU A 43 6.67 -19.11 1.82
CA GLU A 43 7.32 -18.78 0.55
C GLU A 43 8.76 -18.27 0.67
N ALA A 44 9.37 -18.26 1.86
CA ALA A 44 10.78 -17.85 1.98
C ALA A 44 11.75 -19.04 2.07
N ALA A 45 11.34 -20.19 2.62
CA ALA A 45 12.24 -21.30 2.99
C ALA A 45 13.35 -20.93 4.02
N TYR A 46 13.16 -19.83 4.77
CA TYR A 46 14.04 -19.36 5.86
C TYR A 46 13.25 -19.12 7.14
N SER A 47 13.93 -18.88 8.26
CA SER A 47 13.26 -18.52 9.51
C SER A 47 12.46 -17.21 9.35
N LYS A 48 11.24 -17.18 9.92
CA LYS A 48 10.32 -16.03 9.88
C LYS A 48 10.98 -14.72 10.31
N PHE A 49 11.80 -14.77 11.37
CA PHE A 49 12.49 -13.60 11.89
C PHE A 49 13.56 -13.05 10.93
N HIS A 50 14.33 -13.93 10.30
CA HIS A 50 15.33 -13.50 9.32
C HIS A 50 14.65 -12.89 8.09
N PHE A 51 13.60 -13.55 7.57
CA PHE A 51 12.79 -13.04 6.48
C PHE A 51 12.23 -11.63 6.75
N ILE A 52 11.58 -11.41 7.91
CA ILE A 52 11.00 -10.11 8.26
C ILE A 52 12.08 -9.03 8.33
N ARG A 53 13.22 -9.32 8.95
CA ARG A 53 14.34 -8.37 9.10
C ARG A 53 14.89 -7.96 7.74
N GLU A 54 15.14 -8.93 6.86
CA GLU A 54 15.72 -8.66 5.54
C GLU A 54 14.70 -7.98 4.62
N PHE A 55 13.43 -8.40 4.65
CA PHE A 55 12.37 -7.71 3.93
C PHE A 55 12.28 -6.24 4.34
N GLN A 56 12.34 -5.96 5.65
CA GLN A 56 12.35 -4.59 6.16
C GLN A 56 13.62 -3.83 5.76
N ALA A 57 14.79 -4.47 5.78
CA ALA A 57 16.04 -3.86 5.34
C ALA A 57 16.00 -3.43 3.87
N ILE A 58 15.31 -4.20 3.02
CA ILE A 58 15.20 -3.95 1.57
C ILE A 58 14.10 -2.93 1.24
N TYR A 59 12.91 -3.07 1.86
CA TYR A 59 11.73 -2.28 1.49
C TYR A 59 11.34 -1.20 2.50
N GLY A 60 12.09 -1.04 3.59
CA GLY A 60 11.86 -0.05 4.64
C GLY A 60 10.64 -0.31 5.53
N ARG A 61 9.92 -1.42 5.31
CA ARG A 61 8.71 -1.81 6.07
C ARG A 61 8.62 -3.32 6.21
N THR A 62 8.07 -3.81 7.30
CA THR A 62 7.82 -5.25 7.49
C THR A 62 6.81 -5.77 6.45
N PRO A 63 6.77 -7.09 6.18
CA PRO A 63 5.77 -7.67 5.27
C PRO A 63 4.33 -7.32 5.64
N ARG A 64 3.99 -7.32 6.94
CA ARG A 64 2.67 -6.94 7.43
C ARG A 64 2.34 -5.47 7.18
N GLU A 65 3.30 -4.58 7.36
CA GLU A 65 3.14 -3.16 7.04
C GLU A 65 3.04 -2.94 5.53
N HIS A 66 3.76 -3.72 4.72
CA HIS A 66 3.64 -3.71 3.26
C HIS A 66 2.23 -4.10 2.81
N LEU A 67 1.68 -5.19 3.34
CA LEU A 67 0.30 -5.60 3.08
C LEU A 67 -0.68 -4.50 3.47
N SER A 68 -0.54 -3.93 4.68
CA SER A 68 -1.38 -2.81 5.12
C SER A 68 -1.27 -1.61 4.19
N HIS A 69 -0.07 -1.29 3.69
CA HIS A 69 0.15 -0.21 2.74
C HIS A 69 -0.58 -0.47 1.43
N CYS A 70 -0.42 -1.63 0.80
CA CYS A 70 -1.11 -1.97 -0.46
C CYS A 70 -2.64 -1.88 -0.31
N ARG A 71 -3.18 -2.36 0.82
CA ARG A 71 -4.61 -2.22 1.14
C ARG A 71 -5.05 -0.77 1.26
N MET A 72 -4.26 0.09 1.91
CA MET A 72 -4.61 1.50 2.08
C MET A 72 -4.48 2.30 0.77
N GLU A 73 -3.49 2.00 -0.08
CA GLU A 73 -3.41 2.59 -1.43
C GLU A 73 -4.68 2.28 -2.22
N ARG A 74 -5.08 1.01 -2.28
CA ARG A 74 -6.31 0.62 -2.98
C ARG A 74 -7.56 1.23 -2.34
N ALA A 75 -7.62 1.31 -1.02
CA ALA A 75 -8.74 1.93 -0.32
C ALA A 75 -8.88 3.42 -0.68
N LYS A 76 -7.78 4.18 -0.73
CA LYS A 76 -7.80 5.60 -1.12
C LYS A 76 -8.40 5.77 -2.52
N GLU A 77 -8.00 4.92 -3.47
CA GLU A 77 -8.55 4.96 -4.84
C GLU A 77 -10.07 4.75 -4.84
N LEU A 78 -10.56 3.72 -4.14
CA LEU A 78 -11.99 3.42 -4.04
C LEU A 78 -12.76 4.57 -3.38
N MET A 79 -12.25 5.11 -2.27
CA MET A 79 -12.87 6.26 -1.59
C MET A 79 -12.90 7.49 -2.49
N ALA A 80 -11.85 7.75 -3.28
CA ALA A 80 -11.82 8.85 -4.24
C ALA A 80 -12.77 8.64 -5.43
N GLN A 81 -13.06 7.39 -5.77
CA GLN A 81 -14.07 7.02 -6.77
C GLN A 81 -15.50 7.20 -6.26
N GLY A 82 -15.69 7.34 -4.94
CA GLY A 82 -16.99 7.59 -4.31
C GLY A 82 -17.57 6.38 -3.60
N GLU A 83 -16.82 5.28 -3.48
CA GLU A 83 -17.23 4.07 -2.78
C GLU A 83 -17.52 4.31 -1.30
N GLN A 84 -18.46 3.55 -0.73
CA GLN A 84 -18.73 3.64 0.71
C GLN A 84 -17.63 2.96 1.51
N ALA A 85 -17.42 3.42 2.74
CA ALA A 85 -16.35 2.92 3.60
C ALA A 85 -16.46 1.40 3.89
N LEU A 86 -17.69 0.87 3.96
CA LEU A 86 -17.91 -0.57 4.17
C LEU A 86 -17.48 -1.38 2.95
N ASP A 87 -17.86 -0.95 1.74
CA ASP A 87 -17.52 -1.64 0.49
C ASP A 87 -16.01 -1.60 0.25
N ALA A 88 -15.37 -0.44 0.47
CA ALA A 88 -13.92 -0.31 0.41
C ALA A 88 -13.21 -1.19 1.45
N CYS A 89 -13.74 -1.29 2.68
CA CYS A 89 -13.20 -2.14 3.74
C CYS A 89 -13.18 -3.62 3.32
N ILE A 90 -14.28 -4.11 2.76
CA ILE A 90 -14.41 -5.49 2.29
C ILE A 90 -13.50 -5.73 1.07
N ALA A 91 -13.52 -4.82 0.09
CA ALA A 91 -12.74 -4.93 -1.14
C ALA A 91 -11.23 -4.98 -0.92
N VAL A 92 -10.72 -4.39 0.17
CA VAL A 92 -9.29 -4.42 0.53
C VAL A 92 -8.96 -5.43 1.63
N GLY A 93 -9.86 -6.36 1.94
CA GLY A 93 -9.58 -7.51 2.79
C GLY A 93 -9.55 -7.24 4.30
N TYR A 94 -10.24 -6.20 4.79
CA TYR A 94 -10.44 -5.99 6.22
C TYR A 94 -11.75 -6.63 6.70
N ASN A 95 -11.66 -7.39 7.79
CA ASN A 95 -12.81 -8.08 8.38
C ASN A 95 -13.62 -7.19 9.35
N SER A 96 -13.22 -5.92 9.52
CA SER A 96 -13.90 -4.99 10.42
C SER A 96 -13.70 -3.56 9.97
N LEU A 97 -14.82 -2.84 9.82
CA LEU A 97 -14.86 -1.42 9.51
C LEU A 97 -14.11 -0.58 10.55
N SER A 98 -14.10 -1.00 11.82
CA SER A 98 -13.41 -0.27 12.90
C SER A 98 -11.89 -0.32 12.74
N SER A 99 -11.34 -1.49 12.39
CA SER A 99 -9.90 -1.67 12.15
C SER A 99 -9.47 -1.00 10.86
N PHE A 100 -10.30 -1.08 9.82
CA PHE A 100 -10.12 -0.35 8.58
C PHE A 100 -10.06 1.16 8.82
N SER A 101 -11.05 1.73 9.52
CA SER A 101 -11.13 3.17 9.75
C SER A 101 -9.93 3.71 10.54
N ARG A 102 -9.46 2.96 11.55
CA ARG A 102 -8.23 3.31 12.29
C ARG A 102 -6.98 3.27 11.40
N ALA A 103 -6.83 2.22 10.60
CA ALA A 103 -5.71 2.09 9.67
C ALA A 103 -5.73 3.19 8.60
N PHE A 104 -6.90 3.47 8.04
CA PHE A 104 -7.11 4.50 7.04
C PHE A 104 -6.76 5.88 7.58
N LYS A 105 -7.26 6.24 8.77
CA LYS A 105 -6.91 7.51 9.42
C LYS A 105 -5.42 7.62 9.74
N LYS A 106 -4.80 6.53 10.19
CA LYS A 106 -3.35 6.51 10.43
C LYS A 106 -2.55 6.74 9.14
N ASN A 107 -3.03 6.23 8.00
CA ASN A 107 -2.32 6.32 6.72
C ASN A 107 -2.59 7.64 5.97
N THR A 108 -3.79 8.21 6.10
CA THR A 108 -4.24 9.37 5.32
C THR A 108 -4.39 10.66 6.11
N GLY A 109 -4.44 10.59 7.44
CA GLY A 109 -4.73 11.72 8.33
C GLY A 109 -6.24 11.98 8.56
N SER A 110 -7.13 11.47 7.71
CA SER A 110 -8.58 11.70 7.77
C SER A 110 -9.39 10.40 7.87
N THR A 111 -10.66 10.50 8.28
CA THR A 111 -11.55 9.34 8.25
C THR A 111 -11.90 8.96 6.81
N PRO A 112 -12.32 7.71 6.53
CA PRO A 112 -12.75 7.32 5.19
C PRO A 112 -13.86 8.23 4.64
N ALA A 113 -14.89 8.53 5.45
CA ALA A 113 -16.01 9.38 5.03
C ALA A 113 -15.56 10.80 4.64
N SER A 114 -14.76 11.45 5.49
CA SER A 114 -14.24 12.80 5.21
C SER A 114 -13.31 12.81 3.98
N PHE A 115 -12.48 11.78 3.81
CA PHE A 115 -11.63 11.64 2.62
C PHE A 115 -12.47 11.52 1.33
N ARG A 116 -13.53 10.73 1.37
CA ARG A 116 -14.46 10.56 0.25
C ARG A 116 -15.19 11.85 -0.09
N GLU A 117 -15.74 12.54 0.90
CA GLU A 117 -16.42 13.82 0.70
C GLU A 117 -15.48 14.84 0.04
N ALA A 118 -14.28 15.02 0.59
CA ALA A 118 -13.27 15.92 0.00
C ALA A 118 -12.88 15.51 -1.43
N ALA A 119 -12.79 14.22 -1.73
CA ALA A 119 -12.48 13.73 -3.07
C ALA A 119 -13.62 13.97 -4.07
N LEU A 120 -14.88 13.80 -3.65
CA LEU A 120 -16.06 14.07 -4.47
C LEU A 120 -16.22 15.57 -4.73
N GLU A 121 -16.04 16.40 -3.70
CA GLU A 121 -16.03 17.87 -3.85
C GLU A 121 -14.95 18.32 -4.82
N ARG A 122 -13.72 17.81 -4.70
CA ARG A 122 -12.62 18.13 -5.61
C ARG A 122 -12.94 17.73 -7.06
N ARG A 123 -13.61 16.59 -7.28
CA ARG A 123 -14.06 16.15 -8.61
C ARG A 123 -15.14 17.07 -9.18
N GLU A 124 -16.09 17.47 -8.35
CA GLU A 124 -17.17 18.38 -8.73
C GLU A 124 -16.66 19.79 -9.04
N GLN A 125 -15.67 20.28 -8.28
CA GLN A 125 -14.95 21.53 -8.58
C GLN A 125 -14.22 21.43 -9.91
N GLY A 126 -13.54 20.31 -10.20
CA GLY A 126 -12.90 20.12 -11.50
C GLY A 126 -13.88 20.14 -12.67
N ARG A 127 -15.12 19.69 -12.43
CA ARG A 127 -16.20 19.70 -13.42
C ARG A 127 -16.83 21.08 -13.61
N THR A 128 -17.04 21.83 -12.53
CA THR A 128 -17.79 23.10 -12.53
C THR A 128 -16.90 24.34 -12.62
N GLN A 129 -15.67 24.26 -12.13
CA GLN A 129 -14.68 25.33 -12.05
C GLN A 129 -13.28 24.84 -12.51
N PRO A 130 -13.14 24.34 -13.76
CA PRO A 130 -11.91 23.69 -14.23
C PRO A 130 -10.67 24.60 -14.19
N LEU A 131 -10.85 25.91 -14.33
CA LEU A 131 -9.76 26.89 -14.30
C LEU A 131 -9.04 26.95 -12.94
N THR A 132 -9.69 26.55 -11.84
CA THR A 132 -9.05 26.48 -10.50
C THR A 132 -7.97 25.40 -10.40
N PHE A 133 -7.91 24.48 -11.36
CA PHE A 133 -6.90 23.42 -11.44
C PHE A 133 -5.78 23.76 -12.42
N VAL A 134 -5.88 24.88 -13.12
CA VAL A 134 -4.86 25.38 -14.05
C VAL A 134 -4.02 26.42 -13.30
N PRO A 135 -2.68 26.28 -13.24
CA PRO A 135 -1.84 27.32 -12.64
C PRO A 135 -2.03 28.67 -13.31
N ASP A 136 -2.04 29.76 -12.53
CA ASP A 136 -2.31 31.12 -13.01
C ASP A 136 -1.37 31.57 -14.13
N CYS A 137 -0.11 31.13 -14.10
CA CYS A 137 0.87 31.43 -15.13
C CYS A 137 0.48 30.87 -16.51
N PHE A 138 -0.22 29.73 -16.54
CA PHE A 138 -0.67 29.09 -17.77
C PHE A 138 -1.97 29.72 -18.26
N SER A 139 -2.93 29.93 -17.36
CA SER A 139 -4.23 30.50 -17.71
C SER A 139 -4.10 31.94 -18.23
N GLY A 140 -3.21 32.75 -17.64
CA GLY A 140 -2.89 34.10 -18.10
C GLY A 140 -2.18 34.12 -19.46
N ALA A 141 -1.21 33.23 -19.69
CA ALA A 141 -0.51 33.14 -20.98
C ALA A 141 -1.41 32.73 -22.16
N HIS A 142 -2.55 32.08 -21.87
CA HIS A 142 -3.49 31.58 -22.87
C HIS A 142 -4.84 32.33 -22.88
N GLY A 143 -4.98 33.45 -22.16
CA GLY A 143 -6.19 34.29 -22.17
C GLY A 143 -7.44 33.56 -21.65
N MET A 144 -7.27 32.60 -20.74
CA MET A 144 -8.35 31.76 -20.21
C MET A 144 -9.10 32.38 -19.02
N VAL A 145 -8.64 33.54 -18.52
CA VAL A 145 -9.25 34.28 -17.40
C VAL A 145 -9.48 35.72 -17.88
N PRO A 146 -10.64 36.34 -17.58
CA PRO A 146 -10.81 37.78 -17.81
C PRO A 146 -9.80 38.57 -16.95
N GLU A 147 -9.23 39.63 -17.52
CA GLU A 147 -8.33 40.57 -16.80
C GLU A 147 -8.97 41.15 -15.53
#